data_AF-A0A1M6ND59-F1
#
_entry.id   AF-A0A1M6ND59-F1
#
_cell.length_a   1.000
_cell.length_b   1.000
_cell.length_c   1.000
_cell.angle_alpha   90.00
_cell.angle_beta   90.00
_cell.angle_gamma   90.00
#
_symmetry.space_group_name_H-M   'P 1'
#
loop_
_entity.id
_entity.type
_entity.pdbx_description
1 polymer ?
#
loop_
_entity_poly.entity_id
_entity_poly.type
_entity_poly.pdbx_seq_one_letter_code
_entity_poly.pdbx_strand_id
1 'polypeptide(L)'
;MWKIIITSFWLVFLAELGDKTQIQTMMLASQTKSYFGVFIGASLALILSVLLGIIASTFITKYISHNIIQFTAGSAFIVIGVLTLLGKI
;
A
#
# COMPACT_ATOMS: atom_id res chain seq x y z
N MET A 1 22.68 -1.09 5.11
CA MET A 1 21.34 -1.71 5.24
C MET A 1 20.45 -1.04 6.27
N TRP A 2 20.87 -0.84 7.52
CA TRP A 2 20.01 -0.31 8.60
C TRP A 2 19.33 1.04 8.27
N LYS A 3 20.09 1.94 7.61
CA LYS A 3 19.57 3.24 7.14
C LYS A 3 18.40 3.09 6.15
N ILE A 4 18.45 2.11 5.25
CA ILE A 4 17.39 1.87 4.25
C ILE A 4 16.14 1.36 4.95
N ILE A 5 16.29 0.40 5.88
CA ILE A 5 15.17 -0.16 6.64
C ILE A 5 14.43 0.93 7.42
N ILE A 6 15.17 1.76 8.18
CA ILE A 6 14.57 2.85 8.96
C ILE A 6 13.90 3.88 8.05
N THR A 7 14.56 4.27 6.95
CA THR A 7 14.01 5.30 6.05
C THR A 7 12.74 4.79 5.37
N SER A 8 12.77 3.58 4.83
CA SER A 8 11.59 2.97 4.20
C SER A 8 10.47 2.74 5.20
N PHE A 9 10.78 2.32 6.44
CA PHE A 9 9.78 2.18 7.50
C PHE A 9 9.05 3.50 7.75
N TRP A 10 9.79 4.58 8.02
CA TRP A 10 9.17 5.88 8.28
C TRP A 10 8.43 6.44 7.06
N LEU A 11 8.98 6.29 5.86
CA LEU A 11 8.34 6.76 4.64
C LEU A 11 6.98 6.08 4.43
N VAL A 12 6.93 4.74 4.52
CA VAL A 12 5.70 3.98 4.38
C VAL A 12 4.76 4.24 5.56
N PHE A 13 5.28 4.30 6.79
CA PHE A 13 4.49 4.58 7.97
C PHE A 13 3.75 5.92 7.88
N LEU A 14 4.45 7.00 7.48
CA LEU A 14 3.82 8.30 7.28
C LEU A 14 2.84 8.29 6.09
N ALA A 15 3.18 7.62 4.99
CA ALA A 15 2.34 7.56 3.79
C ALA A 15 1.02 6.82 4.04
N GLU A 16 1.03 5.78 4.88
CA GLU A 16 -0.12 4.94 5.21
C GLU A 16 -0.89 5.45 6.45
N LEU A 17 -0.38 6.48 7.15
CA LEU A 17 -0.97 6.95 8.39
C LEU A 17 -2.37 7.55 8.15
N GLY A 18 -3.38 6.95 8.78
CA GLY A 18 -4.76 7.41 8.63
C GLY A 18 -5.45 6.92 7.35
N ASP A 19 -4.85 5.96 6.63
CA ASP A 19 -5.53 5.33 5.50
C ASP A 19 -6.81 4.58 5.96
N LYS A 20 -7.74 4.40 5.02
CA LYS A 20 -9.00 3.67 5.23
C LYS A 20 -8.76 2.29 5.82
N THR A 21 -7.69 1.60 5.42
CA THR A 21 -7.34 0.28 5.95
C THR A 21 -7.01 0.33 7.46
N GLN A 22 -6.32 1.38 7.93
CA GLN A 22 -6.03 1.57 9.35
C GLN A 22 -7.31 1.84 10.16
N ILE A 23 -8.22 2.68 9.65
CA ILE A 23 -9.50 2.94 10.33
C ILE A 23 -10.35 1.66 10.41
N GLN A 24 -10.36 0.86 9.34
CA GLN A 24 -11.07 -0.43 9.33
C GLN A 24 -10.49 -1.42 10.35
N THR A 25 -9.16 -1.52 10.46
CA THR A 25 -8.51 -2.40 11.44
C THR A 25 -8.75 -1.94 12.87
N MET A 26 -8.72 -0.63 13.14
CA MET A 26 -9.09 -0.05 14.44
C MET A 26 -10.55 -0.35 14.80
N MET A 27 -11.47 -0.22 13.84
CA MET A 27 -12.88 -0.54 14.06
C MET A 27 -13.10 -2.02 14.35
N LEU A 28 -12.40 -2.91 13.63
CA LEU A 28 -12.44 -4.36 13.89
C LEU A 28 -11.88 -4.70 15.27
N ALA A 29 -10.80 -4.03 15.69
CA ALA A 29 -10.23 -4.17 17.03
C ALA A 29 -11.19 -3.69 18.12
N SER A 30 -11.96 -2.62 17.87
CA SER A 30 -12.98 -2.14 18.79
C SER A 30 -14.19 -3.07 18.93
N GLN A 31 -14.54 -3.81 17.88
CA GLN A 31 -15.70 -4.72 17.88
C GLN A 31 -15.35 -6.13 18.40
N THR A 32 -14.07 -6.52 18.35
CA THR A 32 -13.61 -7.87 18.70
C THR A 32 -13.04 -7.89 20.12
N LYS A 33 -13.40 -8.88 20.95
CA LYS A 33 -12.84 -9.04 22.30
C LYS A 33 -11.33 -9.38 22.33
N SER A 34 -10.75 -9.77 21.19
CA SER A 34 -9.35 -10.20 21.05
C SER A 34 -8.54 -9.23 20.19
N TYR A 35 -7.92 -8.24 20.84
CA TYR A 35 -7.04 -7.26 20.19
C TYR A 35 -5.82 -7.92 19.51
N PHE A 36 -5.26 -8.97 20.13
CA PHE A 36 -4.13 -9.72 19.56
C PHE A 36 -4.52 -10.47 18.28
N GLY A 37 -5.72 -11.03 18.20
CA GLY A 37 -6.21 -11.71 17.01
C GLY A 37 -6.33 -10.76 15.82
N VAL A 38 -6.87 -9.56 16.06
CA VAL A 38 -6.98 -8.51 15.04
C VAL A 38 -5.60 -8.01 14.61
N PHE A 39 -4.69 -7.79 15.56
CA PHE A 39 -3.32 -7.37 15.26
C PHE A 39 -2.58 -8.37 14.36
N ILE A 40 -2.62 -9.66 14.69
CA ILE A 40 -1.95 -10.71 13.91
C ILE A 40 -2.62 -10.84 12.53
N GLY A 41 -3.95 -10.86 12.48
CA GLY A 41 -4.69 -10.98 11.22
C GLY A 41 -4.43 -9.82 10.27
N ALA A 42 -4.50 -8.58 10.77
CA ALA A 42 -4.21 -7.39 9.97
C ALA A 42 -2.74 -7.33 9.51
N SER A 43 -1.80 -7.69 10.40
CA SER A 43 -0.38 -7.73 10.05
C SER A 43 -0.09 -8.77 8.95
N LEU A 44 -0.66 -9.98 9.08
CA LEU A 44 -0.53 -11.01 8.05
C LEU A 44 -1.15 -10.60 6.72
N ALA A 45 -2.33 -9.99 6.77
CA ALA A 45 -3.00 -9.48 5.57
C ALA A 45 -2.13 -8.44 4.84
N LEU A 46 -1.52 -7.51 5.59
CA LEU A 46 -0.64 -6.49 5.02
C LEU A 46 0.63 -7.11 4.41
N ILE A 47 1.28 -8.02 5.13
CA ILE A 47 2.47 -8.74 4.63
C ILE A 47 2.13 -9.50 3.34
N LEU A 48 1.00 -10.22 3.32
CA LEU A 48 0.55 -10.98 2.15
C LEU A 48 0.25 -10.06 0.97
N SER A 49 -0.44 -8.92 1.20
CA SER A 49 -0.73 -7.95 0.16
C SER A 49 0.54 -7.40 -0.49
N VAL A 50 1.52 -6.98 0.33
CA VAL A 50 2.81 -6.48 -0.16
C VAL A 50 3.57 -7.58 -0.91
N LEU A 51 3.60 -8.80 -0.37
CA LEU A 51 4.30 -9.94 -0.97
C LEU A 51 3.71 -10.30 -2.34
N LEU A 52 2.38 -10.34 -2.46
CA LEU A 52 1.70 -10.54 -3.74
C LEU A 52 2.02 -9.42 -4.74
N GLY A 53 2.03 -8.17 -4.27
CA GLY A 53 2.42 -7.01 -5.07
C GLY A 53 3.85 -7.14 -5.63
N ILE A 54 4.81 -7.53 -4.79
CA ILE A 54 6.22 -7.72 -5.19
C ILE A 54 6.36 -8.87 -6.19
N ILE A 55 5.67 -9.99 -5.96
CA ILE A 55 5.70 -11.12 -6.90
C ILE A 55 5.18 -10.67 -8.26
N ALA A 56 3.98 -10.06 -8.29
CA ALA A 56 3.38 -9.57 -9.52
C ALA A 56 4.29 -8.56 -10.24
N SER A 57 4.84 -7.58 -9.50
CA SER A 57 5.73 -6.56 -10.09
C SER A 57 7.03 -7.16 -10.63
N THR A 58 7.58 -8.18 -9.97
CA THR A 58 8.82 -8.85 -10.41
C THR A 58 8.59 -9.61 -11.72
N PHE A 59 7.46 -10.30 -11.85
CA PHE A 59 7.07 -10.94 -13.10
C PHE A 59 6.89 -9.91 -14.22
N ILE A 60 6.17 -8.82 -13.96
CA ILE A 60 5.90 -7.77 -14.95
C ILE A 60 7.19 -7.10 -15.43
N THR A 61 8.11 -6.79 -14.51
CA THR A 61 9.38 -6.11 -14.82
C THR A 61 10.33 -6.98 -15.67
N LYS A 62 10.12 -8.31 -15.70
CA LYS A 62 10.87 -9.22 -16.58
C LYS A 62 10.49 -9.05 -18.06
N TYR A 63 9.24 -8.68 -18.34
CA TYR A 63 8.71 -8.56 -19.70
C TYR A 63 8.58 -7.10 -20.17
N ILE A 64 8.44 -6.16 -19.24
CA ILE A 64 8.19 -4.74 -19.53
C ILE A 64 9.38 -3.91 -19.05
N SER A 65 9.90 -3.06 -19.93
CA SER A 65 10.99 -2.12 -19.59
C SER A 65 10.55 -1.13 -18.50
N HIS A 66 11.49 -0.81 -17.59
CA HIS A 66 11.24 0.09 -16.47
C HIS A 66 10.69 1.46 -16.88
N ASN A 67 11.11 1.98 -18.04
CA ASN A 67 10.65 3.26 -18.58
C ASN A 67 9.14 3.26 -18.86
N ILE A 68 8.61 2.15 -19.38
CA ILE A 68 7.18 2.02 -19.70
C ILE A 68 6.37 1.96 -18.41
N ILE A 69 6.88 1.25 -17.39
CA ILE A 69 6.23 1.15 -16.08
C ILE A 69 6.15 2.54 -15.42
N GLN A 70 7.24 3.30 -15.42
CA GLN A 70 7.26 4.66 -14.85
C GLN A 70 6.31 5.61 -15.59
N PHE A 71 6.33 5.62 -16.92
CA PHE A 71 5.45 6.49 -17.71
C PHE A 71 3.97 6.14 -17.49
N THR A 72 3.64 4.85 -17.45
CA THR A 72 2.27 4.37 -17.23
C THR A 72 1.79 4.72 -15.82
N ALA A 73 2.63 4.51 -14.80
CA ALA A 73 2.30 4.87 -13.41
C ALA A 73 2.07 6.37 -13.26
N GLY A 74 2.98 7.20 -13.81
CA GLY A 74 2.84 8.67 -13.78
C GLY A 74 1.57 9.15 -14.48
N SER A 75 1.28 8.62 -15.67
CA SER A 75 0.05 8.93 -16.41
C SER A 75 -1.20 8.55 -15.62
N ALA A 76 -1.22 7.37 -14.99
CA ALA A 76 -2.33 6.94 -14.14
C ALA A 76 -2.56 7.88 -12.95
N PHE A 77 -1.49 8.33 -12.27
CA PHE A 77 -1.59 9.31 -11.20
C PHE A 77 -2.15 10.65 -11.67
N ILE A 78 -1.74 11.15 -12.85
CA ILE A 78 -2.28 12.38 -13.43
C ILE A 78 -3.77 12.22 -13.73
N VAL A 79 -4.15 11.11 -14.37
CA VAL A 79 -5.57 10.83 -14.71
C VAL A 79 -6.42 10.78 -13.45
N ILE A 80 -6.00 10.04 -12.42
CA ILE A 80 -6.71 9.97 -11.14
C ILE A 80 -6.81 11.38 -10.51
N GLY A 81 -5.70 12.12 -10.45
CA GLY A 81 -5.70 13.48 -9.90
C GLY A 81 -6.65 14.44 -10.62
N VAL A 82 -6.72 14.39 -11.96
CA VAL A 82 -7.66 15.19 -12.75
C VAL A 82 -9.10 14.76 -12.48
N LEU A 83 -9.39 13.45 -12.41
CA LEU A 83 -10.73 12.95 -12.11
C LEU A 83 -11.22 13.38 -10.72
N THR A 84 -10.32 13.38 -9.73
CA THR A 84 -10.60 13.87 -8.37
C THR A 84 -10.85 15.38 -8.36
N LEU A 85 -10.07 16.17 -9.10
CA LEU A 85 -10.31 17.62 -9.24
C LEU A 85 -11.65 17.94 -9.91
N LEU A 86 -12.08 17.11 -10.86
CA LEU A 86 -13.39 17.23 -11.51
C LEU A 86 -14.55 16.70 -10.64
N GLY A 87 -14.27 16.16 -9.44
CA GLY A 87 -15.27 15.61 -8.54
C GLY A 87 -15.99 14.39 -9.09
N LYS A 88 -15.39 13.71 -10.06
CA LYS A 88 -15.94 12.50 -10.69
C LYS A 88 -15.56 11.24 -9.90
N ILE A 89 -14.57 11.37 -9.00
CA ILE A 89 -14.09 10.44 -7.97
C ILE A 89 -13.86 11.27 -6.71
#